data_AF-A0A6B0T2S2-F1
#
_entry.id   AF-A0A6B0T2S2-F1
#
_cell.length_a   1.000
_cell.length_b   1.000
_cell.length_c   1.000
_cell.angle_alpha   90.00
_cell.angle_beta   90.00
_cell.angle_gamma   90.00
#
_symmetry.space_group_name_H-M   'P 1'
#
loop_
_entity.id
_entity.type
_entity.pdbx_description
1 polymer ?
#
loop_
_entity_poly.entity_id
_entity_poly.type
_entity_poly.pdbx_seq_one_letter_code
_entity_poly.pdbx_strand_id
1 'polypeptide(L)'
;MLLQLSPVGIVGGFLLIAALSTLLANTAAYFVLGDEAELRQAIPPGVAMATVGLTAAVLPAAAVIAIALVVDFVAVRLAYGLDRRGTTMIAAMHYALTILAAYGVNSVLAIYQTAPV
;
A
#
# COMPACT_ATOMS: atom_id res chain seq x y z
N MET A 1 15.75 -11.91 16.63
CA MET A 1 16.66 -11.99 15.47
C MET A 1 16.60 -10.62 14.79
N LEU A 2 17.63 -9.77 14.96
CA LEU A 2 17.71 -8.53 14.18
C LEU A 2 17.98 -8.96 12.74
N LEU A 3 16.98 -8.86 11.86
CA LEU A 3 17.17 -9.03 10.42
C LEU A 3 18.32 -8.11 10.02
N GLN A 4 19.44 -8.66 9.56
CA GLN A 4 20.47 -7.85 8.91
C GLN A 4 19.83 -7.28 7.64
N LEU A 5 19.35 -6.05 7.74
CA LEU A 5 18.76 -5.31 6.64
C LEU A 5 19.88 -5.00 5.65
N SER A 6 20.02 -5.84 4.62
CA SER A 6 20.90 -5.51 3.51
C SER A 6 20.30 -4.33 2.73
N PRO A 7 21.12 -3.41 2.18
CA PRO A 7 20.61 -2.33 1.33
C PRO A 7 19.75 -2.86 0.17
N VAL A 8 20.11 -4.02 -0.37
CA VAL A 8 19.35 -4.72 -1.42
C VAL A 8 17.98 -5.15 -0.92
N GLY A 9 17.88 -5.69 0.30
CA GLY A 9 16.60 -6.09 0.90
C GLY A 9 15.67 -4.89 1.16
N ILE A 10 16.23 -3.77 1.63
CA ILE A 10 15.46 -2.53 1.84
C ILE A 10 14.93 -1.99 0.51
N VAL A 11 15.81 -1.83 -0.48
CA VAL A 11 15.43 -1.29 -1.79
C VAL A 11 14.45 -2.22 -2.51
N GLY A 12 14.72 -3.54 -2.48
CA GLY A 12 13.83 -4.54 -3.09
C GLY A 12 12.45 -4.57 -2.42
N GLY A 13 12.40 -4.54 -1.10
CA GLY A 13 11.14 -4.48 -0.35
C GLY A 13 10.37 -3.19 -0.63
N PHE A 14 11.06 -2.04 -0.66
CA PHE A 14 10.45 -0.76 -1.02
C PHE A 14 9.85 -0.79 -2.42
N LEU A 15 10.61 -1.22 -3.43
CA LEU A 15 10.15 -1.27 -4.82
C LEU A 15 8.99 -2.24 -5.01
N LEU A 16 9.03 -3.40 -4.35
CA LEU A 16 7.95 -4.37 -4.39
C LEU A 16 6.66 -3.80 -3.79
N ILE A 17 6.75 -3.17 -2.61
CA ILE A 17 5.60 -2.53 -1.97
C ILE A 17 5.11 -1.36 -2.82
N ALA A 18 5.99 -0.55 -3.40
CA ALA A 18 5.60 0.57 -4.25
C ALA A 18 4.85 0.10 -5.49
N ALA A 19 5.34 -0.95 -6.16
CA ALA A 19 4.68 -1.53 -7.32
C ALA A 19 3.32 -2.13 -6.96
N LEU A 20 3.25 -2.94 -5.90
CA LEU A 20 2.01 -3.55 -5.44
C LEU A 20 1.00 -2.46 -5.03
N SER A 21 1.41 -1.50 -4.21
CA SER A 21 0.52 -0.44 -3.75
C SER A 21 0.08 0.48 -4.89
N THR A 22 0.93 0.74 -5.89
CA THR A 22 0.51 1.46 -7.11
C THR A 22 -0.59 0.70 -7.85
N LEU A 23 -0.45 -0.62 -7.99
CA LEU A 23 -1.48 -1.45 -8.61
C LEU A 23 -2.79 -1.38 -7.82
N LEU A 24 -2.74 -1.55 -6.50
CA LEU A 24 -3.93 -1.50 -5.65
C LEU A 24 -4.59 -0.11 -5.65
N ALA A 25 -3.80 0.96 -5.64
CA ALA A 25 -4.30 2.33 -5.77
C ALA A 25 -5.00 2.56 -7.11
N ASN A 26 -4.43 2.04 -8.21
CA ASN A 26 -5.08 2.12 -9.53
C ASN A 26 -6.38 1.33 -9.57
N THR A 27 -6.40 0.12 -9.00
CA THR A 27 -7.62 -0.69 -8.87
C THR A 27 -8.68 0.01 -8.03
N ALA A 28 -8.29 0.63 -6.91
CA ALA A 28 -9.17 1.43 -6.07
C ALA A 28 -9.75 2.62 -6.84
N ALA A 29 -8.90 3.35 -7.57
CA ALA A 29 -9.33 4.47 -8.41
C ALA A 29 -10.29 4.01 -9.51
N TYR A 30 -10.01 2.88 -10.18
CA TYR A 30 -10.88 2.32 -11.21
C TYR A 30 -12.28 1.97 -10.67
N PHE A 31 -12.37 1.40 -9.46
CA PHE A 31 -13.67 1.12 -8.85
C PHE A 31 -14.49 2.36 -8.50
N VAL A 32 -13.85 3.52 -8.33
CA VAL A 32 -14.52 4.77 -7.95
C VAL A 32 -14.78 5.67 -9.16
N LEU A 33 -13.81 5.76 -10.08
CA LEU A 33 -13.79 6.67 -11.22
C LEU A 33 -14.08 5.99 -12.57
N GLY A 34 -14.08 4.65 -12.62
CA GLY A 34 -14.19 3.90 -13.87
C GLY A 34 -13.01 4.16 -14.80
N ASP A 35 -13.30 4.35 -16.09
CA ASP A 35 -12.31 4.53 -17.15
C ASP A 35 -11.52 5.84 -17.06
N GLU A 36 -11.91 6.76 -16.17
CA GLU A 36 -11.13 7.98 -15.88
C GLU A 36 -9.89 7.70 -15.00
N ALA A 37 -9.78 6.50 -14.42
CA ALA A 37 -8.64 6.13 -13.60
C ALA A 37 -7.39 5.86 -14.46
N GLU A 38 -6.38 6.71 -14.32
CA GLU A 38 -5.10 6.55 -15.00
C GLU A 38 -4.01 6.00 -14.07
N LEU A 39 -3.27 5.00 -14.56
CA LEU A 39 -2.17 4.37 -13.80
C LEU A 39 -1.11 5.38 -13.34
N ARG A 40 -0.84 6.44 -14.13
CA ARG A 40 0.14 7.47 -13.76
C ARG A 40 -0.22 8.18 -12.45
N GLN A 41 -1.51 8.35 -12.17
CA GLN A 41 -1.99 9.01 -10.96
C GLN A 41 -1.93 8.09 -9.73
N ALA A 42 -1.85 6.77 -9.94
CA ALA A 42 -1.72 5.79 -8.86
C ALA A 42 -0.27 5.64 -8.36
N ILE A 43 0.72 6.10 -9.11
CA ILE A 43 2.13 5.98 -8.75
C ILE A 43 2.44 6.76 -7.45
N PRO A 44 2.07 8.06 -7.31
CA PRO A 44 2.32 8.79 -6.07
C PRO A 44 1.76 8.13 -4.80
N PRO A 45 0.47 7.71 -4.72
CA PRO A 45 -0.03 7.02 -3.53
C PRO A 45 0.68 5.67 -3.29
N GLY A 46 1.00 4.91 -4.35
CA GLY A 46 1.77 3.66 -4.20
C GLY A 46 3.16 3.86 -3.60
N VAL A 47 3.92 4.84 -4.09
CA VAL A 47 5.25 5.19 -3.57
C VAL A 47 5.17 5.76 -2.15
N ALA A 48 4.17 6.59 -1.87
CA ALA A 48 3.94 7.15 -0.54
C ALA A 48 3.69 6.03 0.47
N MET A 49 2.86 5.05 0.13
CA MET A 49 2.57 3.90 0.97
C MET A 49 3.78 2.99 1.19
N ALA A 50 4.63 2.79 0.18
CA ALA A 50 5.91 2.10 0.35
C ALA A 50 6.83 2.82 1.34
N THR A 51 6.83 4.16 1.30
CA THR A 51 7.61 4.98 2.22
C THR A 51 7.11 4.85 3.65
N VAL A 52 5.79 4.86 3.86
CA VAL A 52 5.18 4.60 5.18
C VAL A 52 5.53 3.19 5.66
N GLY A 53 5.53 2.20 4.77
CA GLY A 53 5.90 0.82 5.08
C GLY A 53 7.29 0.69 5.74
N LEU A 54 8.26 1.52 5.36
CA LEU A 54 9.59 1.53 5.98
C LEU A 54 9.56 1.91 7.46
N THR A 55 8.57 2.69 7.89
CA THR A 55 8.43 3.10 9.30
C THR A 55 7.98 1.96 10.21
N ALA A 56 7.43 0.87 9.65
CA ALA A 56 6.97 -0.29 10.42
C ALA A 56 8.10 -1.02 11.16
N ALA A 57 9.36 -0.79 10.77
CA ALA A 57 10.52 -1.34 11.47
C ALA A 57 10.78 -0.68 12.84
N VAL A 58 10.27 0.54 13.06
CA VAL A 58 10.61 1.37 14.24
C VAL A 58 9.39 1.95 14.96
N LEU A 59 8.21 1.88 14.37
CA LEU A 59 6.96 2.39 14.96
C LEU A 59 6.00 1.25 15.34
N PRO A 60 5.18 1.43 16.39
CA PRO A 60 4.11 0.48 16.70
C PRO A 60 3.05 0.48 15.59
N ALA A 61 2.41 -0.69 15.39
CA ALA A 61 1.44 -0.88 14.31
C ALA A 61 0.34 0.19 14.27
N ALA A 62 -0.20 0.59 15.42
CA ALA A 62 -1.23 1.63 15.48
C ALA A 62 -0.75 2.98 14.92
N ALA A 63 0.50 3.36 15.18
CA ALA A 63 1.09 4.59 14.63
C ALA A 63 1.31 4.49 13.12
N VAL A 64 1.81 3.35 12.64
CA VAL A 64 2.00 3.10 11.20
C VAL A 64 0.67 3.19 10.46
N ILE A 65 -0.39 2.58 10.99
CA ILE A 65 -1.74 2.62 10.40
C ILE A 65 -2.27 4.05 10.36
N ALA A 66 -2.12 4.83 11.44
CA ALA A 66 -2.55 6.22 11.46
C ALA A 66 -1.81 7.07 10.42
N ILE A 67 -0.48 6.91 10.31
CA ILE A 67 0.33 7.59 9.31
C ILE A 67 -0.07 7.18 7.90
N ALA A 68 -0.26 5.87 7.66
CA ALA A 68 -0.68 5.32 6.38
C ALA A 68 -2.00 5.94 5.91
N LEU A 69 -3.02 6.01 6.78
CA LEU A 69 -4.31 6.59 6.42
C LEU A 69 -4.21 8.07 6.03
N VAL A 70 -3.42 8.85 6.78
CA VAL A 70 -3.22 10.27 6.48
C VAL A 70 -2.44 10.46 5.18
N VAL A 71 -1.34 9.73 5.01
CA VAL A 71 -0.48 9.81 3.83
C VAL A 71 -1.21 9.37 2.58
N ASP A 72 -1.96 8.26 2.64
CA ASP A 72 -2.74 7.76 1.51
C ASP A 72 -3.82 8.76 1.10
N PHE A 73 -4.58 9.29 2.06
CA PHE A 73 -5.60 10.30 1.79
C PHE A 73 -5.01 11.54 1.11
N VAL A 74 -3.89 12.05 1.62
CA VAL A 74 -3.21 13.23 1.05
C VAL A 74 -2.64 12.91 -0.34
N ALA A 75 -1.98 11.76 -0.51
CA ALA A 75 -1.38 11.37 -1.78
C ALA A 75 -2.45 11.18 -2.86
N VAL A 76 -3.56 10.51 -2.55
CA VAL A 76 -4.72 10.38 -3.44
C VAL A 76 -5.32 11.74 -3.76
N ARG A 77 -5.52 12.60 -2.76
CA ARG A 77 -6.09 13.95 -2.98
C ARG A 77 -5.25 14.76 -3.95
N LEU A 78 -3.93 14.73 -3.78
CA LEU A 78 -3.00 15.49 -4.60
C LEU A 78 -2.87 14.90 -6.01
N ALA A 79 -2.86 13.57 -6.13
CA ALA A 79 -2.66 12.89 -7.42
C ALA A 79 -3.89 12.95 -8.34
N TYR A 80 -5.10 12.84 -7.76
CA TYR A 80 -6.35 12.79 -8.53
C TYR A 80 -7.13 14.12 -8.52
N GLY A 81 -6.81 15.07 -7.64
CA GLY A 81 -7.48 16.37 -7.59
C GLY A 81 -8.97 16.32 -7.21
N LEU A 82 -9.44 15.20 -6.67
CA LEU A 82 -10.86 14.94 -6.37
C LEU A 82 -11.36 15.77 -5.21
N ASP A 83 -12.68 15.84 -5.00
CA ASP A 83 -13.29 16.39 -3.78
C ASP A 83 -13.07 15.46 -2.55
N ARG A 84 -13.52 15.88 -1.35
CA ARG A 84 -13.27 15.08 -0.13
C ARG A 84 -13.92 13.70 -0.21
N ARG A 85 -15.08 13.61 -0.86
CA ARG A 85 -15.84 12.37 -0.99
C ARG A 85 -15.09 11.38 -1.89
N GLY A 86 -14.70 11.80 -3.09
CA GLY A 86 -13.93 10.96 -4.02
C GLY A 86 -12.60 10.50 -3.43
N THR A 87 -11.85 11.42 -2.79
CA THR A 87 -10.61 11.05 -2.09
C THR A 87 -10.85 10.00 -1.00
N THR A 88 -11.87 10.19 -0.16
CA THR A 88 -12.19 9.24 0.92
C THR A 88 -12.55 7.87 0.36
N MET A 89 -13.34 7.83 -0.73
CA MET A 89 -13.73 6.56 -1.37
C MET A 89 -12.54 5.80 -1.92
N ILE A 90 -11.63 6.47 -2.64
CA ILE A 90 -10.43 5.82 -3.18
C ILE A 90 -9.50 5.36 -2.05
N ALA A 91 -9.21 6.22 -1.07
CA ALA A 91 -8.32 5.86 0.04
C ALA A 91 -8.89 4.69 0.88
N ALA A 92 -10.19 4.69 1.15
CA ALA A 92 -10.85 3.58 1.85
C ALA A 92 -10.77 2.27 1.05
N MET A 93 -10.97 2.33 -0.27
CA MET A 93 -10.84 1.16 -1.15
C MET A 93 -9.39 0.67 -1.23
N HIS A 94 -8.42 1.58 -1.33
CA HIS A 94 -7.00 1.24 -1.35
C HIS A 94 -6.56 0.57 -0.04
N TYR A 95 -7.02 1.09 1.10
CA TYR A 95 -6.81 0.47 2.40
C TYR A 95 -7.41 -0.94 2.48
N ALA A 96 -8.66 -1.12 2.04
CA ALA A 96 -9.33 -2.42 2.03
C ALA A 96 -8.59 -3.44 1.14
N LEU A 97 -8.22 -3.05 -0.08
CA LEU A 97 -7.44 -3.88 -0.99
C LEU A 97 -6.06 -4.23 -0.40
N THR A 98 -5.42 -3.30 0.31
CA THR A 98 -4.15 -3.54 0.99
C THR A 98 -4.30 -4.57 2.10
N ILE A 99 -5.38 -4.52 2.90
CA ILE A 99 -5.67 -5.56 3.89
C ILE A 99 -5.86 -6.92 3.23
N LEU A 100 -6.62 -6.99 2.13
CA LEU A 100 -6.85 -8.25 1.41
C LEU A 100 -5.54 -8.82 0.83
N ALA A 101 -4.70 -7.96 0.26
CA ALA A 101 -3.39 -8.36 -0.25
C ALA A 101 -2.49 -8.87 0.89
N ALA A 102 -2.42 -8.15 2.02
CA ALA A 102 -1.64 -8.55 3.17
C ALA A 102 -2.15 -9.88 3.76
N TYR A 103 -3.46 -10.07 3.87
CA TYR A 103 -4.06 -11.33 4.32
C TYR A 103 -3.70 -12.48 3.37
N GLY A 104 -3.82 -12.27 2.05
CA GLY A 104 -3.46 -13.26 1.04
C GLY A 104 -1.99 -13.67 1.12
N VAL A 105 -1.07 -12.70 1.17
CA VAL A 105 0.37 -12.94 1.27
C VAL A 105 0.71 -13.71 2.56
N ASN A 106 0.16 -13.30 3.70
CA ASN A 106 0.41 -13.98 4.97
C ASN A 106 -0.19 -15.40 4.99
N SER A 107 -1.35 -15.61 4.38
CA SER A 107 -1.98 -16.93 4.28
C SER A 107 -1.13 -17.88 3.42
N VAL A 108 -0.66 -17.42 2.26
CA VAL A 108 0.23 -18.20 1.39
C VAL A 108 1.55 -18.51 2.10
N LEU A 109 2.12 -17.54 2.81
CA LEU A 109 3.35 -17.73 3.57
C LEU A 109 3.16 -18.77 4.69
N ALA A 110 2.04 -18.71 5.42
CA ALA A 110 1.73 -19.68 6.46
C ALA A 110 1.58 -21.10 5.90
N ILE A 111 0.91 -21.26 4.76
CA ILE A 111 0.80 -22.56 4.07
C ILE A 111 2.18 -23.06 3.66
N TYR A 112 2.99 -22.21 3.02
CA TYR A 112 4.35 -22.58 2.59
C TYR A 112 5.23 -23.01 3.77
N GLN A 113 5.13 -22.32 4.91
CA GLN A 113 5.92 -22.63 6.10
C GLN A 113 5.45 -23.89 6.85
N THR A 114 4.20 -24.30 6.66
CA THR A 114 3.60 -25.47 7.36
C THR A 114 3.44 -26.68 6.45
N ALA A 115 3.74 -26.55 5.15
CA ALA A 115 3.68 -27.65 4.21
C ALA A 115 4.70 -28.75 4.59
N PRO A 116 4.26 -30.02 4.69
CA PRO A 116 5.18 -31.13 4.87
C PRO A 116 6.09 -31.24 3.62
N VAL A 117 7.39 -31.34 3.87
CA VAL A 117 8.42 -31.60 2.86
C VAL A 117 8.36 -33.03 2.36
#